data_AF-A0A0T7SBJ9-F1
#
_entry.id   AF-A0A0T7SBJ9-F1
#
_cell.length_a   1.000
_cell.length_b   1.000
_cell.length_c   1.000
_cell.angle_alpha   90.00
_cell.angle_beta   90.00
_cell.angle_gamma   90.00
#
_symmetry.space_group_name_H-M   'P 1'
#
loop_
_entity.id
_entity.type
_entity.pdbx_description
1 polymer ?
#
loop_
_entity_poly.entity_id
_entity_poly.type
_entity_poly.pdbx_seq_one_letter_code
_entity_poly.pdbx_strand_id
1 'polypeptide(L)'
;MTNIKEWINTEYSKNDRPTLTDLYLSSEKLEGDLKLTWEEFPKLERVWYNHKLRVITHYDLAIATLLKEKAPQGISLEVANNVQILKYTPIEEVMEKLYPENERAEIITLNLTQKGLRGTLDLGDFENLKELTINMDCPWGRKYTKSNYITGLNLPESLTKLTLTNNPIKRELGTLVGLTNLEELNLKGDSKYPAQWIGSLKELENLEKLTKLDISYNPNIKLGLENFENLEEVEVKGTVYEKSLKSFNGDVKAWKVIIYPEKVTNKNTMETRRAEIIQKINECLEHSHGFLKFLNEKGYTNRDLVNKIELLETRNRELLAQ
;
A
#
# COMPACT_ATOMS: atom_id res chain seq x y z
N MET A 1 -8.21 26.63 16.83
CA MET A 1 -6.79 26.22 16.74
C MET A 1 -6.49 25.41 18.00
N THR A 2 -5.56 24.45 17.93
CA THR A 2 -5.22 23.56 19.05
C THR A 2 -3.84 23.94 19.56
N ASN A 3 -3.72 24.18 20.87
CA ASN A 3 -2.43 24.49 21.47
C ASN A 3 -1.49 23.29 21.33
N ILE A 4 -0.28 23.50 20.83
CA ILE A 4 0.65 22.41 20.56
C ILE A 4 1.04 21.58 21.79
N LYS A 5 1.08 22.20 22.97
CA LYS A 5 1.38 21.48 24.22
C LYS A 5 0.25 20.54 24.61
N GLU A 6 -1.00 20.98 24.44
CA GLU A 6 -2.18 20.16 24.73
C GLU A 6 -2.27 18.98 23.76
N TRP A 7 -1.97 19.22 22.48
CA TRP A 7 -1.95 18.17 21.48
C TRP A 7 -0.88 17.11 21.78
N ILE A 8 0.36 17.51 22.11
CA ILE A 8 1.42 16.58 22.49
C ILE A 8 1.05 15.79 23.76
N ASN A 9 0.37 16.42 24.72
CA ASN A 9 -0.17 15.74 25.90
C ASN A 9 -1.24 14.69 25.59
N THR A 10 -1.92 14.84 24.47
CA THR A 10 -2.97 13.92 24.04
C THR A 10 -2.40 12.78 23.20
N GLU A 11 -1.55 13.09 22.22
CA GLU A 11 -1.05 12.10 21.25
C GLU A 11 0.18 11.33 21.75
N TYR A 12 1.00 11.95 22.61
CA TYR A 12 2.21 11.35 23.14
C TYR A 12 2.16 11.39 24.67
N SER A 13 1.75 10.28 25.28
CA SER A 13 1.68 10.20 26.74
C SER A 13 3.05 10.52 27.36
N LYS A 14 3.08 11.13 28.55
CA LYS A 14 4.34 11.45 29.23
C LYS A 14 5.27 10.24 29.42
N ASN A 15 4.71 9.03 29.46
CA ASN A 15 5.46 7.80 29.63
C ASN A 15 6.14 7.34 28.32
N ASP A 16 5.61 7.72 27.16
CA ASP A 16 6.14 7.30 25.85
C ASP A 16 7.25 8.22 25.35
N ARG A 17 7.22 9.51 25.74
CA ARG A 17 8.18 10.54 25.29
C ARG A 17 9.65 10.18 25.50
N PRO A 18 10.07 9.54 26.62
CA PRO A 18 11.45 9.11 26.82
C PRO A 18 11.98 8.08 25.83
N THR A 19 11.07 7.36 25.16
CA THR A 19 11.42 6.33 24.18
C THR A 19 11.30 6.80 22.73
N LEU A 20 10.75 7.99 22.53
CA LEU A 20 10.42 8.53 21.22
C LEU A 20 11.68 8.94 20.46
N THR A 21 11.90 8.35 19.28
CA THR A 21 12.97 8.77 18.35
C THR A 21 12.47 9.80 17.34
N ASP A 22 11.16 9.87 17.14
CA ASP A 22 10.50 10.66 16.11
C ASP A 22 9.23 11.33 16.65
N LEU A 23 9.18 12.66 16.58
CA LEU A 23 8.02 13.45 16.99
C LEU A 23 7.30 13.98 15.75
N TYR A 24 6.08 13.52 15.51
CA TYR A 24 5.23 13.99 14.42
C TYR A 24 4.22 15.01 14.93
N LEU A 25 4.26 16.22 14.41
CA LEU A 25 3.38 17.36 14.70
C LEU A 25 2.53 17.63 13.45
N SER A 26 1.65 16.67 13.12
CA SER A 26 0.97 16.58 11.81
C SER A 26 -0.36 17.35 11.73
N SER A 27 -0.87 17.87 12.84
CA SER A 27 -2.17 18.57 12.84
C SER A 27 -2.06 19.97 12.21
N GLU A 28 -2.94 20.24 11.24
CA GLU A 28 -3.01 21.53 10.50
C GLU A 28 -3.47 22.71 11.36
N LYS A 29 -4.05 22.42 12.53
CA LYS A 29 -4.62 23.41 13.45
C LYS A 29 -3.70 23.73 14.63
N LEU A 30 -2.47 23.20 14.66
CA LEU A 30 -1.52 23.46 15.75
C LEU A 30 -1.01 24.89 15.73
N GLU A 31 -0.96 25.50 16.91
CA GLU A 31 -0.38 26.82 17.13
C GLU A 31 0.39 26.88 18.46
N GLY A 32 1.21 27.92 18.59
CA GLY A 32 1.99 28.23 19.79
C GLY A 32 3.44 27.72 19.76
N ASP A 33 4.16 28.01 20.84
CA ASP A 33 5.57 27.66 20.98
C ASP A 33 5.74 26.29 21.64
N LEU A 34 6.51 25.43 20.97
CA LEU A 34 6.94 24.16 21.51
C LEU A 34 8.40 24.23 21.93
N LYS A 35 8.63 24.10 23.23
CA LYS A 35 9.96 23.91 23.81
C LYS A 35 10.16 22.42 24.07
N LEU A 36 11.01 21.80 23.26
CA LEU A 36 11.42 20.41 23.46
C LEU A 36 12.63 20.40 24.40
N THR A 37 12.55 19.65 25.50
CA THR A 37 13.67 19.50 26.43
C THR A 37 14.16 18.06 26.47
N TRP A 38 15.44 17.88 26.80
CA TRP A 38 16.07 16.56 26.88
C TRP A 38 15.47 15.69 28.00
N GLU A 39 14.99 16.30 29.07
CA GLU A 39 14.36 15.57 30.17
C GLU A 39 13.06 14.90 29.70
N GLU A 40 12.37 15.52 28.75
CA GLU A 40 11.11 15.04 28.22
C GLU A 40 11.30 14.11 27.00
N PHE A 41 12.29 14.41 26.15
CA PHE A 41 12.54 13.69 24.89
C PHE A 41 14.02 13.27 24.71
N PRO A 42 14.59 12.46 25.62
CA PRO A 42 16.00 12.05 25.64
C PRO A 42 16.46 11.16 24.48
N LYS A 43 15.57 10.66 23.62
CA LYS A 43 15.94 9.84 22.46
C LYS A 43 15.51 10.47 21.14
N LEU A 44 15.00 11.69 21.17
CA LEU A 44 14.39 12.32 20.02
C LEU A 44 15.45 12.74 19.01
N GLU A 45 15.44 12.07 17.86
CA GLU A 45 16.37 12.31 16.76
C GLU A 45 15.76 13.24 15.70
N ARG A 46 14.43 13.20 15.52
CA ARG A 46 13.73 13.88 14.42
C ARG A 46 12.43 14.50 14.88
N VAL A 47 12.16 15.72 14.41
CA VAL A 47 10.89 16.43 14.61
C VAL A 47 10.30 16.77 13.25
N TRP A 48 9.05 16.38 13.04
CA TRP A 48 8.29 16.60 11.82
C TRP A 48 7.16 17.57 12.13
N TYR A 49 7.05 18.71 11.45
CA TYR A 49 6.05 19.73 11.80
C TYR A 49 5.57 20.56 10.60
N ASN A 50 4.44 21.25 10.79
CA ASN A 50 3.82 22.12 9.79
C ASN A 50 4.29 23.59 9.93
N HIS A 51 4.32 24.35 8.83
CA HIS A 51 4.92 25.69 8.67
C HIS A 51 4.46 26.80 9.64
N LYS A 52 3.45 26.56 10.48
CA LYS A 52 2.90 27.53 11.44
C LYS A 52 3.56 27.48 12.82
N LEU A 53 4.47 26.53 13.07
CA LEU A 53 5.04 26.32 14.39
C LEU A 53 6.47 26.83 14.49
N ARG A 54 6.79 27.42 15.64
CA ARG A 54 8.15 27.75 16.05
C ARG A 54 8.63 26.69 17.03
N VAL A 55 9.63 25.91 16.63
CA VAL A 55 10.26 24.87 17.47
C VAL A 55 11.64 25.37 17.90
N ILE A 56 11.90 25.40 19.21
CA ILE A 56 13.18 25.85 19.78
C ILE A 56 13.86 24.67 20.47
N THR A 57 15.10 24.36 20.07
CA THR A 57 15.93 23.26 20.59
C THR A 57 17.34 23.74 20.96
N HIS A 58 18.11 22.98 21.76
CA HIS A 58 19.44 23.34 22.28
C HIS A 58 20.50 22.22 22.08
N TYR A 59 21.14 22.08 20.91
CA TYR A 59 22.35 21.25 20.70
C TYR A 59 23.37 21.81 19.65
N ASP A 60 24.55 21.18 19.50
CA ASP A 60 25.90 21.67 19.05
C ASP A 60 26.25 21.91 17.52
N LEU A 61 26.38 23.17 17.10
CA LEU A 61 26.59 23.77 15.74
C LEU A 61 27.37 23.02 14.60
N ALA A 62 28.22 22.02 14.84
CA ALA A 62 29.15 21.49 13.82
C ALA A 62 28.51 20.56 12.76
N ILE A 63 27.42 19.86 13.07
CA ILE A 63 26.73 18.93 12.13
C ILE A 63 25.82 19.70 11.15
N ALA A 64 25.36 20.88 11.56
CA ALA A 64 24.49 21.79 10.81
C ALA A 64 25.01 22.13 9.40
N THR A 65 26.31 22.42 9.32
CA THR A 65 26.94 23.02 8.15
C THR A 65 27.09 22.02 7.00
N LEU A 66 27.33 20.74 7.32
CA LEU A 66 27.50 19.65 6.34
C LEU A 66 26.21 19.23 5.63
N LEU A 67 25.03 19.58 6.18
CA LEU A 67 23.72 19.14 5.67
C LEU A 67 23.04 20.17 4.77
N LYS A 68 23.37 21.46 4.88
CA LYS A 68 22.81 22.53 4.02
C LYS A 68 23.12 22.33 2.53
N GLU A 69 24.28 21.77 2.20
CA GLU A 69 24.72 21.57 0.81
C GLU A 69 24.01 20.42 0.08
N LYS A 70 23.22 19.60 0.78
CA LYS A 70 22.55 18.41 0.22
C LYS A 70 21.01 18.46 0.32
N ALA A 71 20.45 19.63 0.61
CA ALA A 71 19.01 19.81 0.76
C ALA A 71 18.28 19.59 -0.59
N PRO A 72 17.21 18.78 -0.65
CA PRO A 72 16.40 18.58 -1.85
C PRO A 72 15.49 19.77 -2.13
N GLN A 73 15.01 19.88 -3.36
CA GLN A 73 13.94 20.81 -3.72
C GLN A 73 12.67 20.52 -2.87
N GLY A 74 12.09 21.58 -2.29
CA GLY A 74 10.87 21.49 -1.45
C GLY A 74 11.13 21.30 0.05
N ILE A 75 12.40 21.24 0.47
CA ILE A 75 12.79 21.19 1.87
C ILE A 75 13.82 22.29 2.14
N SER A 76 13.54 23.19 3.09
CA SER A 76 14.56 24.12 3.59
C SER A 76 15.05 23.65 4.97
N LEU A 77 16.38 23.59 5.13
CA LEU A 77 17.03 23.29 6.39
C LEU A 77 17.26 24.59 7.16
N GLU A 78 16.46 24.83 8.20
CA GLU A 78 16.77 25.84 9.21
C GLU A 78 17.53 25.16 10.34
N VAL A 79 18.86 25.26 10.36
CA VAL A 79 19.58 24.67 11.48
C VAL A 79 19.49 25.59 12.69
N ALA A 80 18.60 25.27 13.61
CA ALA A 80 18.68 25.72 14.99
C ALA A 80 19.23 24.57 15.83
N ASN A 81 20.45 24.74 16.32
CA ASN A 81 21.03 23.95 17.39
C ASN A 81 20.82 22.42 17.27
N ASN A 82 21.40 21.81 16.22
CA ASN A 82 21.51 20.35 15.98
C ASN A 82 20.24 19.51 15.85
N VAL A 83 19.07 20.13 15.76
CA VAL A 83 17.90 19.40 15.29
C VAL A 83 17.77 19.65 13.79
N GLN A 84 17.62 18.57 13.02
CA GLN A 84 17.25 18.69 11.62
C GLN A 84 15.81 19.21 11.56
N ILE A 85 15.67 20.52 11.44
CA ILE A 85 14.39 21.16 11.15
C ILE A 85 14.19 21.04 9.64
N LEU A 86 13.41 20.04 9.26
CA LEU A 86 12.98 19.86 7.89
C LEU A 86 11.73 20.72 7.70
N LYS A 87 11.89 21.89 7.07
CA LYS A 87 10.75 22.70 6.65
C LYS A 87 10.19 22.10 5.37
N TYR A 88 8.90 21.76 5.37
CA TYR A 88 8.22 21.27 4.19
C TYR A 88 7.56 22.39 3.43
N THR A 89 7.72 22.38 2.11
CA THR A 89 6.83 23.11 1.22
C THR A 89 5.46 22.45 1.28
N PRO A 90 4.38 23.20 1.62
CA PRO A 90 3.02 22.68 1.56
C PRO A 90 2.71 22.10 0.18
N ILE A 91 1.90 21.05 0.14
CA ILE A 91 1.56 20.37 -1.11
C ILE A 91 0.94 21.32 -2.13
N GLU A 92 0.14 22.28 -1.68
CA GLU A 92 -0.50 23.31 -2.50
C GLU A 92 0.55 24.18 -3.21
N GLU A 93 1.61 24.59 -2.51
CA GLU A 93 2.69 25.39 -3.10
C GLU A 93 3.50 24.57 -4.13
N VAL A 94 3.71 23.27 -3.85
CA VAL A 94 4.36 22.38 -4.83
C VAL A 94 3.47 22.20 -6.07
N MET A 95 2.16 22.02 -5.87
CA MET A 95 1.20 21.85 -6.95
C MET A 95 1.08 23.10 -7.80
N GLU A 96 0.94 24.29 -7.19
CA GLU A 96 0.87 25.57 -7.93
C GLU A 96 2.11 25.83 -8.77
N LYS A 97 3.29 25.50 -8.23
CA LYS A 97 4.55 25.68 -8.93
C LYS A 97 4.74 24.72 -10.11
N LEU A 98 4.28 23.48 -9.98
CA LEU A 98 4.48 22.44 -10.99
C LEU A 98 3.33 22.38 -12.01
N TYR A 99 2.13 22.74 -11.56
CA TYR A 99 0.86 22.62 -12.27
C TYR A 99 -0.01 23.85 -11.94
N PRO A 100 0.24 25.00 -12.59
CA PRO A 100 -0.58 26.19 -12.42
C PRO A 100 -2.05 25.91 -12.77
N GLU A 101 -2.98 26.57 -12.08
CA GLU A 101 -4.43 26.33 -12.19
C GLU A 101 -4.94 26.29 -13.65
N ASN A 102 -4.45 27.20 -14.49
CA ASN A 102 -4.85 27.32 -15.90
C ASN A 102 -4.38 26.16 -16.80
N GLU A 103 -3.50 25.28 -16.32
CA GLU A 103 -2.98 24.13 -17.06
C GLU A 103 -3.59 22.80 -16.58
N ARG A 104 -4.24 22.77 -15.40
CA ARG A 104 -4.71 21.53 -14.75
C ARG A 104 -5.77 20.79 -15.55
N ALA A 105 -6.64 21.53 -16.23
CA ALA A 105 -7.69 20.95 -17.08
C ALA A 105 -7.12 20.17 -18.28
N GLU A 106 -5.89 20.42 -18.71
CA GLU A 106 -5.27 19.72 -19.84
C GLU A 106 -4.54 18.43 -19.42
N ILE A 107 -4.39 18.20 -18.12
CA ILE A 107 -3.58 17.08 -17.59
C ILE A 107 -4.42 15.80 -17.56
N ILE A 108 -4.02 14.84 -18.41
CA ILE A 108 -4.65 13.52 -18.52
C ILE A 108 -3.93 12.46 -17.68
N THR A 109 -2.61 12.57 -17.55
CA THR A 109 -1.78 11.64 -16.79
C THR A 109 -0.86 12.40 -15.85
N LEU A 110 -0.85 12.03 -14.58
CA LEU A 110 -0.08 12.70 -13.54
C LEU A 110 0.77 11.70 -12.76
N ASN A 111 2.08 11.96 -12.70
CA ASN A 111 3.02 11.19 -11.89
C ASN A 111 3.63 12.06 -10.80
N LEU A 112 3.19 11.81 -9.56
CA LEU A 112 3.64 12.50 -8.36
C LEU A 112 4.67 11.70 -7.56
N THR A 113 5.26 10.66 -8.15
CA THR A 113 6.29 9.86 -7.49
C THR A 113 7.50 10.73 -7.11
N GLN A 114 7.95 10.59 -5.87
CA GLN A 114 9.15 11.25 -5.36
C GLN A 114 9.13 12.78 -5.52
N LYS A 115 7.99 13.41 -5.21
CA LYS A 115 7.82 14.87 -5.27
C LYS A 115 7.93 15.55 -3.90
N GLY A 116 8.14 14.78 -2.83
CA GLY A 116 8.25 15.30 -1.47
C GLY A 116 6.93 15.87 -0.93
N LEU A 117 5.79 15.46 -1.48
CA LEU A 117 4.48 16.01 -1.15
C LEU A 117 4.07 15.61 0.26
N ARG A 118 3.53 16.55 1.05
CA ARG A 118 3.07 16.28 2.41
C ARG A 118 1.75 16.94 2.73
N GLY A 119 0.88 16.22 3.43
CA GLY A 119 -0.45 16.70 3.80
C GLY A 119 -1.56 16.10 2.93
N THR A 120 -2.60 16.88 2.70
CA THR A 120 -3.76 16.45 1.91
C THR A 120 -3.56 16.77 0.43
N LEU A 121 -3.55 15.75 -0.42
CA LEU A 121 -3.49 15.95 -1.86
C LEU A 121 -4.91 16.15 -2.40
N ASP A 122 -5.18 17.35 -2.87
CA ASP A 122 -6.41 17.70 -3.58
C ASP A 122 -6.13 17.83 -5.08
N LEU A 123 -6.82 17.03 -5.88
CA LEU A 123 -6.77 17.03 -7.34
C LEU A 123 -8.15 17.27 -7.96
N GLY A 124 -9.08 17.90 -7.22
CA GLY A 124 -10.46 18.11 -7.66
C GLY A 124 -10.59 18.98 -8.93
N ASP A 125 -9.60 19.82 -9.21
CA ASP A 125 -9.53 20.71 -10.39
C ASP A 125 -8.78 20.08 -11.58
N PHE A 126 -8.31 18.84 -11.45
CA PHE A 126 -7.76 18.06 -12.55
C PHE A 126 -8.87 17.27 -13.27
N GLU A 127 -9.84 17.98 -13.82
CA GLU A 127 -11.11 17.41 -14.33
C GLU A 127 -10.91 16.26 -15.33
N ASN A 128 -9.89 16.36 -16.19
CA ASN A 128 -9.60 15.39 -17.25
C ASN A 128 -8.61 14.29 -16.86
N LEU A 129 -8.17 14.25 -15.60
CA LEU A 129 -7.17 13.28 -15.14
C LEU A 129 -7.70 11.84 -15.19
N LYS A 130 -7.04 11.01 -15.99
CA LYS A 130 -7.35 9.59 -16.16
C LYS A 130 -6.40 8.67 -15.42
N GLU A 131 -5.13 9.06 -15.33
CA GLU A 131 -4.10 8.19 -14.77
C GLU A 131 -3.29 8.93 -13.69
N LEU A 132 -3.31 8.39 -12.48
CA LEU A 132 -2.55 8.93 -11.35
C LEU A 132 -1.59 7.91 -10.78
N THR A 133 -0.31 8.28 -10.69
CA THR A 133 0.72 7.49 -10.04
C THR A 133 1.35 8.24 -8.88
N ILE A 134 1.24 7.66 -7.68
CA ILE A 134 1.87 8.13 -6.46
C ILE A 134 2.57 6.96 -5.79
N ASN A 135 3.87 7.12 -5.54
CA ASN A 135 4.59 6.29 -4.57
C ASN A 135 4.67 7.07 -3.25
N MET A 136 4.10 6.51 -2.19
CA MET A 136 4.04 7.08 -0.84
C MET A 136 5.19 6.62 0.06
N ASP A 137 6.18 5.93 -0.52
CA ASP A 137 7.52 5.62 -0.04
C ASP A 137 7.81 5.83 1.47
N CYS A 138 8.04 4.72 2.17
CA CYS A 138 8.08 4.63 3.63
C CYS A 138 9.45 5.06 4.24
N PRO A 139 9.49 5.73 5.41
CA PRO A 139 10.61 6.60 5.85
C PRO A 139 11.86 5.92 6.44
N TRP A 140 11.91 4.59 6.56
CA TRP A 140 12.85 3.95 7.49
C TRP A 140 14.18 3.52 6.85
N GLY A 141 14.41 3.83 5.57
CA GLY A 141 15.60 3.45 4.81
C GLY A 141 16.35 4.63 4.21
N ARG A 142 17.34 5.14 4.95
CA ARG A 142 18.39 6.11 4.56
C ARG A 142 18.67 6.20 3.04
N LYS A 143 18.12 7.22 2.35
CA LYS A 143 18.73 8.01 1.23
C LYS A 143 17.74 8.83 0.40
N TYR A 144 16.45 8.57 0.47
CA TYR A 144 15.49 9.20 -0.45
C TYR A 144 14.89 10.44 0.17
N THR A 145 15.33 11.57 -0.34
CA THR A 145 15.03 12.88 0.21
C THR A 145 13.81 13.54 -0.45
N LYS A 146 13.01 12.75 -1.19
CA LYS A 146 11.81 13.23 -1.91
C LYS A 146 10.58 12.32 -1.73
N SER A 147 10.55 11.46 -0.73
CA SER A 147 9.41 10.57 -0.47
C SER A 147 8.16 11.38 -0.09
N ASN A 148 7.00 10.96 -0.60
CA ASN A 148 5.71 11.61 -0.30
C ASN A 148 5.16 11.10 1.03
N TYR A 149 4.49 11.97 1.78
CA TYR A 149 3.79 11.64 3.02
C TYR A 149 2.38 12.24 3.01
N ILE A 150 1.47 11.56 2.32
CA ILE A 150 0.12 12.08 2.02
C ILE A 150 -0.88 11.56 3.07
N THR A 151 -1.42 12.46 3.87
CA THR A 151 -2.36 12.17 4.96
C THR A 151 -3.82 12.19 4.51
N GLY A 152 -4.15 12.89 3.43
CA GLY A 152 -5.49 13.00 2.86
C GLY A 152 -5.48 12.90 1.34
N LEU A 153 -6.54 12.38 0.74
CA LEU A 153 -6.70 12.27 -0.72
C LEU A 153 -8.08 12.79 -1.11
N ASN A 154 -8.12 13.78 -2.00
CA ASN A 154 -9.29 14.15 -2.77
C ASN A 154 -8.95 13.95 -4.25
N LEU A 155 -9.55 12.94 -4.86
CA LEU A 155 -9.20 12.46 -6.20
C LEU A 155 -10.39 12.64 -7.14
N PRO A 156 -10.17 13.02 -8.41
CA PRO A 156 -11.27 13.23 -9.35
C PRO A 156 -11.88 11.88 -9.77
N GLU A 157 -13.20 11.85 -9.91
CA GLU A 157 -13.96 10.66 -10.35
C GLU A 157 -13.64 10.24 -11.79
N SER A 158 -12.96 11.10 -12.55
CA SER A 158 -12.55 10.85 -13.94
C SER A 158 -11.44 9.81 -14.08
N LEU A 159 -10.77 9.43 -12.99
CA LEU A 159 -9.69 8.44 -12.96
C LEU A 159 -10.14 7.06 -13.45
N THR A 160 -9.35 6.48 -14.35
CA THR A 160 -9.47 5.10 -14.80
C THR A 160 -8.31 4.23 -14.31
N LYS A 161 -7.16 4.82 -13.99
CA LYS A 161 -6.02 4.12 -13.39
C LYS A 161 -5.47 4.86 -12.19
N LEU A 162 -5.34 4.12 -11.08
CA LEU A 162 -4.81 4.66 -9.83
C LEU A 162 -3.74 3.76 -9.25
N THR A 163 -2.54 4.33 -9.08
CA THR A 163 -1.42 3.67 -8.42
C THR A 163 -1.05 4.45 -7.15
N LEU A 164 -1.26 3.83 -5.99
CA LEU A 164 -1.00 4.35 -4.64
C LEU A 164 -0.10 3.36 -3.86
N THR A 165 1.17 3.30 -4.23
CA THR A 165 2.11 2.28 -3.71
C THR A 165 2.82 2.72 -2.44
N ASN A 166 3.24 1.74 -1.63
CA ASN A 166 4.03 1.91 -0.42
C ASN A 166 3.44 2.90 0.59
N ASN A 167 2.11 2.91 0.74
CA ASN A 167 1.44 3.79 1.70
C ASN A 167 1.84 3.46 3.15
N PRO A 168 2.58 4.33 3.85
CA PRO A 168 3.04 4.08 5.21
C PRO A 168 1.98 4.45 6.25
N ILE A 169 0.90 5.13 5.85
CA ILE A 169 -0.15 5.61 6.72
C ILE A 169 -1.34 4.65 6.66
N LYS A 170 -1.85 4.30 7.84
CA LYS A 170 -3.06 3.50 7.98
C LYS A 170 -4.23 4.20 7.28
N ARG A 171 -4.80 3.58 6.25
CA ARG A 171 -5.83 4.19 5.40
C ARG A 171 -6.91 3.17 5.04
N GLU A 172 -8.17 3.59 5.21
CA GLU A 172 -9.36 2.78 4.88
C GLU A 172 -9.57 2.72 3.36
N LEU A 173 -9.91 1.53 2.85
CA LEU A 173 -10.26 1.33 1.45
C LEU A 173 -11.47 2.17 1.03
N GLY A 174 -12.41 2.40 1.95
CA GLY A 174 -13.58 3.26 1.78
C GLY A 174 -13.29 4.68 1.29
N THR A 175 -12.04 5.14 1.36
CA THR A 175 -11.63 6.43 0.76
C THR A 175 -11.63 6.43 -0.77
N LEU A 176 -11.78 5.26 -1.42
CA LEU A 176 -11.70 5.11 -2.88
C LEU A 176 -13.07 4.82 -3.54
N VAL A 177 -14.16 4.75 -2.77
CA VAL A 177 -15.49 4.30 -3.26
C VAL A 177 -16.11 5.22 -4.31
N GLY A 178 -15.73 6.50 -4.34
CA GLY A 178 -16.23 7.45 -5.35
C GLY A 178 -15.62 7.25 -6.74
N LEU A 179 -14.54 6.49 -6.86
CA LEU A 179 -13.77 6.36 -8.10
C LEU A 179 -14.35 5.30 -9.05
N THR A 180 -15.65 5.41 -9.33
CA THR A 180 -16.46 4.42 -10.06
C THR A 180 -16.02 4.16 -11.51
N ASN A 181 -15.14 5.01 -12.06
CA ASN A 181 -14.55 4.83 -13.38
C ASN A 181 -13.25 4.01 -13.39
N LEU A 182 -12.74 3.59 -12.23
CA LEU A 182 -11.49 2.84 -12.14
C LEU A 182 -11.56 1.48 -12.85
N GLU A 183 -10.59 1.25 -13.71
CA GLU A 183 -10.32 -0.01 -14.42
C GLU A 183 -9.11 -0.72 -13.81
N GLU A 184 -8.12 0.05 -13.34
CA GLU A 184 -6.89 -0.48 -12.73
C GLU A 184 -6.60 0.20 -11.39
N LEU A 185 -6.43 -0.62 -10.34
CA LEU A 185 -6.08 -0.16 -8.99
C LEU A 185 -4.84 -0.90 -8.47
N ASN A 186 -3.80 -0.13 -8.16
CA ASN A 186 -2.57 -0.66 -7.57
C ASN A 186 -2.31 -0.02 -6.19
N LEU A 187 -2.44 -0.84 -5.15
CA LEU A 187 -2.22 -0.48 -3.74
C LEU A 187 -0.99 -1.17 -3.14
N LYS A 188 -0.11 -1.70 -4.00
CA LYS A 188 1.02 -2.55 -3.60
C LYS A 188 1.93 -1.88 -2.56
N GLY A 189 2.28 -2.63 -1.54
CA GLY A 189 3.36 -2.31 -0.60
C GLY A 189 4.69 -2.97 -0.98
N ASP A 190 5.62 -2.95 -0.03
CA ASP A 190 6.90 -3.65 -0.14
C ASP A 190 6.98 -4.81 0.86
N SER A 191 7.75 -5.85 0.53
CA SER A 191 7.95 -7.00 1.41
C SER A 191 8.56 -6.67 2.77
N LYS A 192 9.40 -5.63 2.83
CA LYS A 192 10.05 -5.14 4.04
C LYS A 192 9.21 -4.07 4.73
N TYR A 193 8.44 -3.31 3.96
CA TYR A 193 7.57 -2.24 4.44
C TYR A 193 6.16 -2.40 3.84
N PRO A 194 5.33 -3.27 4.43
CA PRO A 194 3.98 -3.52 3.94
C PRO A 194 3.16 -2.23 3.95
N ALA A 195 2.33 -2.07 2.91
CA ALA A 195 1.40 -0.96 2.85
C ALA A 195 0.34 -1.11 3.95
N GLN A 196 -0.12 0.03 4.47
CA GLN A 196 -1.01 0.10 5.63
C GLN A 196 -2.47 0.31 5.22
N TRP A 197 -2.89 -0.24 4.07
CA TRP A 197 -4.32 -0.27 3.73
C TRP A 197 -5.07 -1.23 4.64
N ILE A 198 -6.25 -0.81 5.07
CA ILE A 198 -7.12 -1.55 6.00
C ILE A 198 -8.57 -1.54 5.52
N GLY A 199 -9.39 -2.37 6.15
CA GLY A 199 -10.80 -2.53 5.79
C GLY A 199 -11.05 -3.76 4.95
N SER A 200 -12.24 -3.84 4.37
CA SER A 200 -12.62 -4.93 3.47
C SER A 200 -12.66 -4.44 2.02
N LEU A 201 -12.23 -5.31 1.10
CA LEU A 201 -12.44 -5.09 -0.33
C LEU A 201 -13.92 -4.98 -0.72
N LYS A 202 -14.84 -5.44 0.13
CA LYS A 202 -16.27 -5.22 -0.05
C LYS A 202 -16.63 -3.74 -0.17
N GLU A 203 -15.90 -2.86 0.51
CA GLU A 203 -16.11 -1.40 0.41
C GLU A 203 -15.97 -0.90 -1.02
N LEU A 204 -15.19 -1.61 -1.86
CA LEU A 204 -14.93 -1.30 -3.25
C LEU A 204 -15.84 -2.07 -4.23
N GLU A 205 -16.92 -2.72 -3.75
CA GLU A 205 -17.79 -3.55 -4.58
C GLU A 205 -18.49 -2.78 -5.71
N ASN A 206 -18.64 -1.46 -5.55
CA ASN A 206 -19.23 -0.56 -6.53
C ASN A 206 -18.25 -0.13 -7.64
N LEU A 207 -16.98 -0.54 -7.60
CA LEU A 207 -16.02 -0.30 -8.67
C LEU A 207 -16.24 -1.29 -9.82
N GLU A 208 -17.41 -1.20 -10.47
CA GLU A 208 -17.88 -2.18 -11.46
C GLU A 208 -16.97 -2.31 -12.68
N LYS A 209 -16.19 -1.28 -13.01
CA LYS A 209 -15.25 -1.28 -14.13
C LYS A 209 -13.88 -1.87 -13.80
N LEU A 210 -13.62 -2.20 -12.54
CA LEU A 210 -12.30 -2.64 -12.09
C LEU A 210 -11.99 -4.04 -12.63
N THR A 211 -11.00 -4.11 -13.53
CA THR A 211 -10.53 -5.35 -14.15
C THR A 211 -9.17 -5.79 -13.61
N LYS A 212 -8.35 -4.85 -13.09
CA LYS A 212 -7.04 -5.17 -12.52
C LYS A 212 -6.86 -4.65 -11.11
N LEU A 213 -6.41 -5.51 -10.20
CA LEU A 213 -6.19 -5.19 -8.80
C LEU A 213 -4.86 -5.74 -8.30
N ASP A 214 -3.95 -4.87 -7.86
CA ASP A 214 -2.75 -5.26 -7.13
C ASP A 214 -2.84 -4.79 -5.67
N ILE A 215 -2.98 -5.74 -4.76
CA ILE A 215 -2.98 -5.51 -3.30
C ILE A 215 -1.78 -6.18 -2.64
N SER A 216 -0.73 -6.49 -3.40
CA SER A 216 0.44 -7.18 -2.87
C SER A 216 1.03 -6.44 -1.66
N TYR A 217 1.44 -7.20 -0.65
CA TYR A 217 2.01 -6.73 0.61
C TYR A 217 1.09 -5.80 1.39
N ASN A 218 -0.22 -6.08 1.34
CA ASN A 218 -1.23 -5.52 2.24
C ASN A 218 -1.79 -6.62 3.18
N PRO A 219 -1.10 -6.95 4.28
CA PRO A 219 -1.50 -8.03 5.18
C PRO A 219 -2.79 -7.72 5.97
N ASN A 220 -3.22 -6.46 5.98
CA ASN A 220 -4.40 -6.02 6.72
C ASN A 220 -5.70 -6.06 5.91
N ILE A 221 -5.62 -6.28 4.59
CA ILE A 221 -6.79 -6.52 3.73
C ILE A 221 -7.11 -8.02 3.83
N LYS A 222 -8.21 -8.37 4.51
CA LYS A 222 -8.47 -9.76 4.92
C LYS A 222 -9.62 -10.46 4.21
N LEU A 223 -10.59 -9.71 3.70
CA LEU A 223 -11.83 -10.22 3.12
C LEU A 223 -12.33 -9.31 2.00
N GLY A 224 -13.22 -9.82 1.16
CA GLY A 224 -14.01 -9.07 0.19
C GLY A 224 -13.53 -9.16 -1.26
N LEU A 225 -12.43 -9.88 -1.52
CA LEU A 225 -11.95 -10.11 -2.88
C LEU A 225 -13.03 -10.83 -3.71
N GLU A 226 -13.76 -11.71 -3.04
CA GLU A 226 -14.86 -12.51 -3.55
C GLU A 226 -16.06 -11.71 -4.09
N ASN A 227 -16.15 -10.40 -3.78
CA ASN A 227 -17.23 -9.52 -4.26
C ASN A 227 -16.98 -8.96 -5.67
N PHE A 228 -15.78 -9.09 -6.21
CA PHE A 228 -15.48 -8.54 -7.54
C PHE A 228 -15.85 -9.49 -8.66
N GLU A 229 -16.89 -9.18 -9.43
CA GLU A 229 -17.34 -10.03 -10.55
C GLU A 229 -16.55 -9.80 -11.85
N ASN A 230 -15.92 -8.63 -12.01
CA ASN A 230 -15.28 -8.21 -13.28
C ASN A 230 -13.74 -8.26 -13.29
N LEU A 231 -13.09 -8.61 -12.18
CA LEU A 231 -11.63 -8.76 -12.15
C LEU A 231 -11.15 -9.80 -13.18
N GLU A 232 -10.12 -9.41 -13.94
CA GLU A 232 -9.39 -10.20 -14.92
C GLU A 232 -8.01 -10.57 -14.41
N GLU A 233 -7.35 -9.64 -13.70
CA GLU A 233 -6.02 -9.78 -13.13
C GLU A 233 -6.02 -9.40 -11.64
N VAL A 234 -5.37 -10.24 -10.81
CA VAL A 234 -5.19 -9.95 -9.39
C VAL A 234 -3.80 -10.37 -8.91
N GLU A 235 -3.13 -9.46 -8.21
CA GLU A 235 -1.86 -9.71 -7.54
C GLU A 235 -2.03 -9.59 -6.01
N VAL A 236 -1.74 -10.69 -5.32
CA VAL A 236 -2.06 -10.85 -3.88
C VAL A 236 -0.88 -11.31 -3.03
N LYS A 237 0.35 -11.21 -3.56
CA LYS A 237 1.55 -11.66 -2.86
C LYS A 237 1.69 -10.98 -1.50
N GLY A 238 2.09 -11.68 -0.44
CA GLY A 238 2.27 -11.10 0.89
C GLY A 238 0.96 -10.69 1.59
N THR A 239 -0.19 -11.11 1.07
CA THR A 239 -1.52 -10.94 1.71
C THR A 239 -1.99 -12.25 2.34
N VAL A 240 -3.15 -12.22 3.02
CA VAL A 240 -3.78 -13.44 3.52
C VAL A 240 -4.25 -14.37 2.39
N TYR A 241 -4.47 -13.85 1.18
CA TYR A 241 -4.93 -14.63 0.04
C TYR A 241 -3.81 -15.42 -0.64
N GLU A 242 -2.54 -15.04 -0.44
CA GLU A 242 -1.40 -15.62 -1.16
C GLU A 242 -1.40 -17.15 -1.08
N LYS A 243 -1.58 -17.73 0.12
CA LYS A 243 -1.56 -19.19 0.29
C LYS A 243 -2.67 -19.89 -0.49
N SER A 244 -3.87 -19.33 -0.47
CA SER A 244 -5.05 -19.91 -1.12
C SER A 244 -5.00 -19.73 -2.64
N LEU A 245 -4.34 -18.67 -3.12
CA LEU A 245 -4.33 -18.28 -4.53
C LEU A 245 -2.99 -18.55 -5.24
N LYS A 246 -1.99 -19.09 -4.54
CA LYS A 246 -0.63 -19.26 -5.05
C LYS A 246 -0.55 -20.04 -6.36
N SER A 247 -1.42 -21.04 -6.54
CA SER A 247 -1.50 -21.86 -7.76
C SER A 247 -2.27 -21.20 -8.90
N PHE A 248 -2.90 -20.05 -8.67
CA PHE A 248 -3.77 -19.33 -9.61
C PHE A 248 -3.27 -17.90 -9.87
N ASN A 249 -1.99 -17.63 -9.59
CA ASN A 249 -1.44 -16.28 -9.67
C ASN A 249 -1.68 -15.67 -11.06
N GLY A 250 -2.45 -14.58 -11.11
CA GLY A 250 -2.83 -13.89 -12.34
C GLY A 250 -4.01 -14.48 -13.13
N ASP A 251 -4.59 -15.63 -12.76
CA ASP A 251 -5.76 -16.22 -13.42
C ASP A 251 -7.01 -16.14 -12.52
N VAL A 252 -7.69 -14.99 -12.58
CA VAL A 252 -8.91 -14.72 -11.78
C VAL A 252 -10.04 -15.68 -12.12
N LYS A 253 -10.11 -16.18 -13.36
CA LYS A 253 -11.15 -17.13 -13.78
C LYS A 253 -10.95 -18.48 -13.10
N ALA A 254 -9.70 -18.96 -13.02
CA ALA A 254 -9.39 -20.18 -12.27
C ALA A 254 -9.64 -20.03 -10.76
N TRP A 255 -9.38 -18.84 -10.21
CA TRP A 255 -9.65 -18.53 -8.81
C TRP A 255 -11.16 -18.54 -8.46
N LYS A 256 -12.02 -17.84 -9.24
CA LYS A 256 -13.47 -17.76 -8.97
C LYS A 256 -14.17 -19.12 -8.97
N VAL A 257 -13.73 -20.05 -9.81
CA VAL A 257 -14.27 -21.42 -9.91
C VAL A 257 -14.11 -22.19 -8.60
N ILE A 258 -13.09 -21.89 -7.79
CA ILE A 258 -12.83 -22.59 -6.52
C ILE A 258 -13.63 -22.00 -5.37
N ILE A 259 -13.86 -20.68 -5.37
CA ILE A 259 -14.57 -19.99 -4.28
C ILE A 259 -16.08 -20.07 -4.47
N TYR A 260 -16.59 -20.01 -5.70
CA TYR A 260 -18.03 -19.98 -5.99
C TYR A 260 -18.44 -20.95 -7.11
N PRO A 261 -18.45 -22.27 -6.84
CA PRO A 261 -18.89 -23.24 -7.84
C PRO A 261 -20.36 -23.06 -8.27
N GLU A 262 -21.19 -22.38 -7.47
CA GLU A 262 -22.63 -22.28 -7.69
C GLU A 262 -23.08 -21.14 -8.64
N LYS A 263 -22.24 -20.14 -8.92
CA LYS A 263 -22.62 -18.97 -9.75
C LYS A 263 -22.39 -19.14 -11.27
N VAL A 264 -21.84 -20.27 -11.73
CA VAL A 264 -21.62 -20.52 -13.16
C VAL A 264 -22.89 -21.09 -13.80
N THR A 265 -23.68 -20.24 -14.45
CA THR A 265 -25.02 -20.55 -14.98
C THR A 265 -25.06 -21.45 -16.22
N ASN A 266 -23.92 -21.98 -16.69
CA ASN A 266 -23.91 -22.85 -17.86
C ASN A 266 -23.28 -24.22 -17.52
N LYS A 267 -24.17 -25.20 -17.29
CA LYS A 267 -23.87 -26.56 -16.86
C LYS A 267 -22.94 -27.32 -17.82
N ASN A 268 -23.06 -27.06 -19.13
CA ASN A 268 -22.19 -27.70 -20.13
C ASN A 268 -20.74 -27.21 -20.04
N THR A 269 -20.51 -25.92 -19.76
CA THR A 269 -19.15 -25.41 -19.51
C THR A 269 -18.55 -25.87 -18.18
N MET A 270 -19.38 -26.21 -17.19
CA MET A 270 -18.93 -26.77 -15.92
C MET A 270 -18.42 -28.21 -16.08
N GLU A 271 -19.15 -29.07 -16.79
CA GLU A 271 -18.73 -30.46 -17.02
C GLU A 271 -17.46 -30.52 -17.89
N THR A 272 -17.37 -29.71 -18.94
CA THR A 272 -16.15 -29.63 -19.77
C THR A 272 -14.95 -29.14 -18.97
N ARG A 273 -15.10 -28.07 -18.16
CA ARG A 273 -13.99 -27.53 -17.37
C ARG A 273 -13.60 -28.40 -16.18
N ARG A 274 -14.57 -29.09 -15.57
CA ARG A 274 -14.31 -30.10 -14.55
C ARG A 274 -13.51 -31.27 -15.14
N ALA A 275 -13.85 -31.70 -16.35
CA ALA A 275 -13.07 -32.71 -17.07
C ALA A 275 -11.64 -32.22 -17.35
N GLU A 276 -11.45 -30.96 -17.76
CA GLU A 276 -10.10 -30.37 -17.96
C GLU A 276 -9.27 -30.30 -16.66
N ILE A 277 -9.89 -29.96 -15.53
CA ILE A 277 -9.22 -29.91 -14.22
C ILE A 277 -8.84 -31.32 -13.75
N ILE A 278 -9.76 -32.29 -13.87
CA ILE A 278 -9.49 -33.69 -13.57
C ILE A 278 -8.34 -34.20 -14.44
N GLN A 279 -8.33 -33.87 -15.73
CA GLN A 279 -7.25 -34.25 -16.64
C GLN A 279 -5.90 -33.70 -16.17
N LYS A 280 -5.80 -32.40 -15.85
CA LYS A 280 -4.55 -31.80 -15.37
C LYS A 280 -4.08 -32.38 -14.04
N ILE A 281 -5.01 -32.69 -13.12
CA ILE A 281 -4.68 -33.35 -11.86
C ILE A 281 -4.13 -34.76 -12.12
N ASN A 282 -4.73 -35.51 -13.03
CA ASN A 282 -4.24 -36.83 -13.41
C ASN A 282 -2.84 -36.78 -14.04
N GLU A 283 -2.57 -35.84 -14.96
CA GLU A 283 -1.25 -35.64 -15.55
C GLU A 283 -0.19 -35.28 -14.48
N CYS A 284 -0.54 -34.42 -13.51
CA CYS A 284 0.33 -34.11 -12.38
C CYS A 284 0.57 -35.31 -11.46
N LEU A 285 -0.45 -36.12 -11.20
CA LEU A 285 -0.34 -37.34 -10.39
C LEU A 285 0.54 -38.38 -11.08
N GLU A 286 0.40 -38.59 -12.39
CA GLU A 286 1.24 -39.52 -13.16
C GLU A 286 2.72 -39.14 -13.08
N HIS A 287 3.05 -37.87 -13.34
CA HIS A 287 4.42 -37.38 -13.22
C HIS A 287 4.96 -37.50 -11.79
N SER A 288 4.14 -37.14 -10.79
CA SER A 288 4.55 -37.17 -9.38
C SER A 288 4.78 -38.59 -8.88
N HIS A 289 3.92 -39.54 -9.27
CA HIS A 289 4.11 -40.97 -8.99
C HIS A 289 5.33 -41.54 -9.69
N GLY A 290 5.56 -41.19 -10.97
CA GLY A 290 6.75 -41.60 -11.71
C GLY A 290 8.03 -41.13 -11.04
N PHE A 291 8.06 -39.88 -10.58
CA PHE A 291 9.20 -39.33 -9.86
C PHE A 291 9.39 -39.95 -8.47
N LEU A 292 8.30 -40.17 -7.72
CA LEU A 292 8.37 -40.83 -6.42
C LEU A 292 8.89 -42.27 -6.55
N LYS A 293 8.45 -43.00 -7.60
CA LYS A 293 8.96 -44.33 -7.92
C LYS A 293 10.46 -44.31 -8.20
N PHE A 294 10.92 -43.38 -9.03
CA PHE A 294 12.34 -43.18 -9.30
C PHE A 294 13.14 -42.92 -8.00
N LEU A 295 12.65 -42.05 -7.12
CA LEU A 295 13.31 -41.77 -5.84
C LEU A 295 13.41 -43.01 -4.96
N ASN A 296 12.33 -43.80 -4.87
CA ASN A 296 12.29 -45.04 -4.10
C ASN A 296 13.27 -46.09 -4.66
N GLU A 297 13.37 -46.24 -5.99
CA GLU A 297 14.35 -47.13 -6.65
C GLU A 297 15.80 -46.72 -6.37
N LYS A 298 16.03 -45.44 -6.03
CA LYS A 298 17.34 -44.90 -5.63
C LYS A 298 17.55 -44.87 -4.12
N GLY A 299 16.59 -45.35 -3.32
CA GLY A 299 16.67 -45.38 -1.85
C GLY A 299 16.43 -44.03 -1.17
N TYR A 300 15.88 -43.04 -1.89
CA TYR A 300 15.52 -41.74 -1.33
C TYR A 300 14.06 -41.71 -0.87
N THR A 301 13.77 -40.92 0.16
CA THR A 301 12.40 -40.61 0.59
C THR A 301 12.13 -39.11 0.50
N ASN A 302 10.92 -38.72 0.10
CA ASN A 302 10.51 -37.33 0.01
C ASN A 302 9.10 -37.16 0.58
N ARG A 303 9.02 -36.93 1.90
CA ARG A 303 7.76 -36.85 2.64
C ARG A 303 6.87 -35.69 2.17
N ASP A 304 7.46 -34.58 1.73
CA ASP A 304 6.70 -33.45 1.20
C ASP A 304 6.02 -33.78 -0.14
N LEU A 305 6.69 -34.56 -1.00
CA LEU A 305 6.10 -35.05 -2.25
C LEU A 305 4.95 -36.03 -1.98
N VAL A 306 5.10 -36.93 -1.01
CA VAL A 306 4.04 -37.87 -0.60
C VAL A 306 2.80 -37.12 -0.12
N ASN A 307 2.95 -36.15 0.80
CA ASN A 307 1.83 -35.37 1.30
C ASN A 307 1.12 -34.58 0.18
N LYS A 308 1.87 -34.08 -0.81
CA LYS A 308 1.30 -33.39 -1.97
C LYS A 308 0.52 -34.33 -2.88
N ILE A 309 1.01 -35.54 -3.09
CA ILE A 309 0.30 -36.58 -3.85
C ILE A 309 -1.01 -36.93 -3.16
N GLU A 310 -1.00 -37.22 -1.85
CA GLU A 310 -2.22 -37.55 -1.08
C GLU A 310 -3.28 -36.44 -1.12
N LEU A 311 -2.84 -35.17 -1.05
CA LEU A 311 -3.73 -34.02 -1.16
C LEU A 311 -4.35 -33.93 -2.57
N LEU A 312 -3.55 -34.11 -3.62
CA LEU A 312 -4.02 -34.10 -5.01
C LEU A 312 -4.99 -35.26 -5.29
N GLU A 313 -4.70 -36.46 -4.79
CA GLU A 313 -5.59 -37.62 -4.91
C GLU A 313 -6.92 -37.39 -4.21
N THR A 314 -6.90 -36.81 -3.01
CA THR A 314 -8.10 -36.47 -2.26
C THR A 314 -8.94 -35.45 -3.02
N ARG A 315 -8.30 -34.40 -3.54
CA ARG A 315 -8.99 -33.40 -4.35
C ARG A 315 -9.56 -33.97 -5.65
N ASN A 316 -8.85 -34.89 -6.29
CA ASN A 316 -9.33 -35.57 -7.50
C ASN A 316 -10.58 -36.40 -7.21
N ARG A 317 -10.62 -37.13 -6.08
CA ARG A 317 -11.79 -37.91 -5.66
C ARG A 317 -13.00 -37.03 -5.40
N GLU A 318 -12.83 -35.92 -4.70
CA GLU A 318 -13.90 -34.94 -4.48
C GLU A 318 -14.45 -34.40 -5.81
N LEU A 319 -13.54 -34.04 -6.72
CA LEU A 319 -13.89 -33.56 -8.04
C LEU A 319 -14.50 -34.64 -8.93
N LEU A 320 -14.36 -35.93 -8.66
CA LEU A 320 -15.05 -36.99 -9.40
C LEU A 320 -16.44 -37.30 -8.82
N ALA A 321 -16.68 -36.97 -7.55
CA ALA A 321 -17.92 -37.29 -6.83
C ALA A 321 -19.03 -36.23 -6.93
N GLN A 322 -18.71 -35.01 -7.33
CA GLN A 322 -19.66 -33.91 -7.59
C GLN A 322 -20.51 -34.13 -8.84
#